data_AF-A0A2R6KWU6-F1
#
_entry.id   AF-A0A2R6KWU6-F1
#
_cell.length_a   1.000
_cell.length_b   1.000
_cell.length_c   1.000
_cell.angle_alpha   90.00
_cell.angle_beta   90.00
_cell.angle_gamma   90.00
#
_symmetry.space_group_name_H-M   'P 1'
#
loop_
_entity.id
_entity.type
_entity.pdbx_description
1 polymer ?
#
loop_
_entity_poly.entity_id
_entity_poly.type
_entity_poly.pdbx_seq_one_letter_code
_entity_poly.pdbx_strand_id
1 'polypeptide(L)'
;ESLPGRTVDETLEMKIMQALGKARDSAGDIAEEHFADTNPAVVMAESGARGSMLNLTQMAGCVGQQAVRGERINRGYEDRTLSHFEPHDLSADAHGFVEHSYREGLGPKEFFFHAMGGREGLVDTAVRTSKSGYLQRRLINALSELETQYDGTVRDTGDNIVQFEFGEDGTSPVEVSSAHEDPAVDVESIADRVLDAEFDTDTELEQFLGERTEPTNLSEHADDWWMAQSDD
;
A
#
# COMPACT_ATOMS: atom_id res chain seq x y z
N GLU A 1 -25.55 3.66 -7.35
CA GLU A 1 -25.21 4.91 -6.66
C GLU A 1 -23.73 5.20 -6.82
N SER A 2 -23.39 6.44 -7.20
CA SER A 2 -22.02 6.92 -7.37
C SER A 2 -21.39 7.22 -6.01
N LEU A 3 -20.09 6.93 -5.87
CA LEU A 3 -19.34 7.33 -4.68
C LEU A 3 -19.05 8.84 -4.70
N PRO A 4 -18.90 9.48 -3.53
CA PRO A 4 -18.54 10.89 -3.44
C PRO A 4 -17.25 11.20 -4.23
N GLY A 5 -17.27 12.26 -5.04
CA GLY A 5 -16.11 12.69 -5.84
C GLY A 5 -15.82 11.83 -7.08
N ARG A 6 -16.69 10.89 -7.45
CA ARG A 6 -16.55 10.04 -8.63
C ARG A 6 -17.81 10.03 -9.48
N THR A 7 -17.62 9.84 -10.78
CA THR A 7 -18.72 9.59 -11.72
C THR A 7 -19.32 8.19 -11.51
N VAL A 8 -20.47 7.95 -12.13
CA VAL A 8 -21.14 6.64 -12.09
C VAL A 8 -20.26 5.55 -12.71
N ASP A 9 -19.61 5.84 -13.85
CA ASP A 9 -18.76 4.89 -14.56
C ASP A 9 -17.47 4.58 -13.78
N GLU A 10 -16.82 5.60 -13.19
CA GLU A 10 -15.67 5.39 -12.31
C GLU A 10 -16.05 4.58 -11.06
N THR A 11 -17.26 4.77 -10.54
CA THR A 11 -17.76 4.00 -9.40
C THR A 11 -18.02 2.55 -9.79
N LEU A 12 -18.58 2.31 -10.97
CA LEU A 12 -18.78 0.97 -11.52
C LEU A 12 -17.43 0.25 -11.69
N GLU A 13 -16.47 0.93 -12.31
CA GLU A 13 -15.13 0.40 -12.56
C GLU A 13 -14.41 0.02 -11.26
N MET A 14 -14.47 0.89 -10.25
CA MET A 14 -13.95 0.57 -8.91
C MET A 14 -14.60 -0.67 -8.31
N LYS A 15 -15.93 -0.77 -8.38
CA LYS A 15 -16.66 -1.91 -7.80
C LYS A 15 -16.30 -3.20 -8.50
N ILE A 16 -16.13 -3.18 -9.83
CA ILE A 16 -15.67 -4.35 -10.59
C ILE A 16 -14.25 -4.73 -10.17
N MET A 17 -13.32 -3.78 -10.15
CA MET A 17 -11.95 -4.01 -9.68
C MET A 17 -11.90 -4.62 -8.28
N GLN A 18 -12.72 -4.12 -7.35
CA GLN A 18 -12.80 -4.64 -6.00
C GLN A 18 -13.35 -6.07 -5.96
N ALA A 19 -14.39 -6.36 -6.74
CA ALA A 19 -14.96 -7.71 -6.83
C ALA A 19 -13.95 -8.71 -7.41
N LEU A 20 -13.23 -8.33 -8.47
CA LEU A 20 -12.20 -9.16 -9.09
C LEU A 20 -10.97 -9.35 -8.17
N GLY A 21 -10.62 -8.32 -7.40
CA GLY A 21 -9.61 -8.42 -6.34
C GLY A 21 -10.00 -9.45 -5.29
N LYS A 22 -11.21 -9.37 -4.77
CA LYS A 22 -11.74 -10.35 -3.80
C LYS A 22 -11.77 -11.77 -4.37
N ALA A 23 -12.18 -11.94 -5.64
CA ALA A 23 -12.18 -13.25 -6.28
C ALA A 23 -10.78 -13.86 -6.37
N ARG A 24 -9.76 -13.05 -6.71
CA ARG A 24 -8.36 -13.48 -6.71
C ARG A 24 -7.90 -13.86 -5.30
N ASP A 25 -8.21 -13.03 -4.31
CA ASP A 25 -7.77 -13.26 -2.93
C ASP A 25 -8.39 -14.55 -2.37
N SER A 26 -9.69 -14.78 -2.58
CA SER A 26 -10.34 -16.03 -2.20
C SER A 26 -9.75 -17.25 -2.92
N ALA A 27 -9.39 -17.13 -4.21
CA ALA A 27 -8.70 -18.20 -4.92
C ALA A 27 -7.28 -18.43 -4.36
N GLY A 28 -6.64 -17.38 -3.85
CA GLY A 28 -5.37 -17.43 -3.16
C GLY A 28 -5.47 -18.19 -1.85
N ASP A 29 -6.40 -17.82 -0.98
CA ASP A 29 -6.63 -18.46 0.33
C ASP A 29 -6.85 -19.97 0.16
N ILE A 30 -7.70 -20.38 -0.79
CA ILE A 30 -7.95 -21.80 -1.09
C ILE A 30 -6.67 -22.49 -1.57
N ALA A 31 -5.86 -21.85 -2.42
CA ALA A 31 -4.60 -22.43 -2.88
C ALA A 31 -3.60 -22.60 -1.73
N GLU A 32 -3.55 -21.63 -0.80
CA GLU A 32 -2.67 -21.65 0.37
C GLU A 32 -3.00 -22.80 1.32
N GLU A 33 -4.28 -23.04 1.60
CA GLU A 33 -4.74 -24.18 2.43
C GLU A 33 -4.29 -25.55 1.88
N HIS A 34 -4.00 -25.62 0.58
CA HIS A 34 -3.59 -26.85 -0.11
C HIS A 34 -2.08 -26.98 -0.33
N PHE A 35 -1.29 -25.96 0.01
CA PHE A 35 0.17 -26.07 -0.06
C PHE A 35 0.71 -26.81 1.15
N ALA A 36 1.63 -27.75 0.93
CA ALA A 36 2.35 -28.38 2.02
C ALA A 36 3.43 -27.44 2.56
N ASP A 37 3.56 -27.33 3.89
CA ASP A 37 4.61 -26.53 4.56
C ASP A 37 6.04 -26.92 4.14
N THR A 38 6.21 -28.16 3.66
CA THR A 38 7.50 -28.67 3.16
C THR A 38 7.79 -28.32 1.70
N ASN A 39 6.86 -27.66 1.01
CA ASN A 39 7.06 -27.21 -0.36
C ASN A 39 8.17 -26.15 -0.39
N PRO A 40 9.26 -26.34 -1.17
CA PRO A 40 10.36 -25.38 -1.25
C PRO A 40 9.93 -23.97 -1.63
N ALA A 41 8.89 -23.83 -2.46
CA ALA A 41 8.37 -22.52 -2.85
C ALA A 41 7.71 -21.79 -1.67
N VAL A 42 7.00 -22.52 -0.80
CA VAL A 42 6.36 -21.96 0.41
C VAL A 42 7.44 -21.53 1.38
N VAL A 43 8.41 -22.40 1.65
CA VAL A 43 9.54 -22.09 2.53
C VAL A 43 10.30 -20.84 2.06
N MET A 44 10.52 -20.68 0.75
CA MET A 44 11.18 -19.47 0.21
C MET A 44 10.35 -18.19 0.39
N ALA A 45 9.02 -18.29 0.28
CA ALA A 45 8.12 -17.17 0.46
C ALA A 45 7.99 -16.79 1.95
N GLU A 46 7.79 -17.76 2.84
CA GLU A 46 7.65 -17.55 4.29
C GLU A 46 8.94 -17.06 4.93
N SER A 47 10.10 -17.57 4.49
CA SER A 47 11.40 -17.09 4.98
C SER A 47 11.75 -15.68 4.48
N GLY A 48 10.98 -15.12 3.56
CA GLY A 48 11.28 -13.83 2.91
C GLY A 48 12.50 -13.87 1.99
N ALA A 49 13.06 -15.06 1.72
CA ALA A 49 14.26 -15.21 0.91
C ALA A 49 14.00 -14.85 -0.55
N ARG A 50 12.89 -15.32 -1.12
CA ARG A 50 12.50 -15.02 -2.50
C ARG A 50 11.04 -15.35 -2.78
N GLY A 51 10.37 -14.40 -3.44
CA GLY A 51 8.96 -14.55 -3.78
C GLY A 51 8.06 -14.24 -2.60
N SER A 52 6.77 -14.35 -2.84
CA SER A 52 5.71 -14.09 -1.87
C SER A 52 4.60 -15.12 -2.05
N MET A 53 3.71 -15.26 -1.07
CA MET A 53 2.53 -16.13 -1.19
C MET A 53 1.69 -15.77 -2.42
N LEU A 54 1.56 -14.48 -2.75
CA LEU A 54 0.93 -14.01 -3.99
C LEU A 54 1.54 -14.62 -5.25
N ASN A 55 2.86 -14.85 -5.29
CA ASN A 55 3.47 -15.49 -6.47
C ASN A 55 3.10 -16.96 -6.58
N LEU A 56 2.95 -17.67 -5.45
CA LEU A 56 2.51 -19.06 -5.43
C LEU A 56 1.04 -19.19 -5.81
N THR A 57 0.19 -18.30 -5.31
CA THR A 57 -1.23 -18.29 -5.66
C THR A 57 -1.45 -17.96 -7.13
N GLN A 58 -0.64 -17.08 -7.74
CA GLN A 58 -0.66 -16.87 -9.19
C GLN A 58 -0.17 -18.09 -10.01
N MET A 59 0.74 -18.89 -9.45
CA MET A 59 1.20 -20.12 -10.09
C MET A 59 0.15 -21.23 -10.05
N ALA A 60 -0.67 -21.32 -9.00
CA ALA A 60 -1.57 -22.45 -8.76
C ALA A 60 -3.07 -22.13 -8.89
N GLY A 61 -3.50 -20.92 -8.52
CA GLY A 61 -4.90 -20.46 -8.48
C GLY A 61 -5.29 -19.66 -9.72
N CYS A 62 -5.15 -18.33 -9.67
CA CYS A 62 -5.38 -17.45 -10.83
C CYS A 62 -4.37 -16.30 -10.84
N VAL A 63 -4.03 -15.79 -12.03
CA VAL A 63 -3.13 -14.62 -12.14
C VAL A 63 -3.84 -13.34 -11.69
N GLY A 64 -5.12 -13.20 -12.05
CA GLY A 64 -5.98 -12.07 -11.68
C GLY A 64 -5.98 -10.92 -12.69
N GLN A 65 -6.60 -9.81 -12.29
CA GLN A 65 -6.84 -8.66 -13.15
C GLN A 65 -5.54 -7.96 -13.60
N GLN A 66 -5.37 -7.82 -14.91
CA GLN A 66 -4.31 -7.00 -15.50
C GLN A 66 -4.81 -5.56 -15.66
N ALA A 67 -4.05 -4.61 -15.16
CA ALA A 67 -4.36 -3.20 -15.28
C ALA A 67 -3.28 -2.50 -16.11
N VAL A 68 -3.68 -1.44 -16.82
CA VAL A 68 -2.75 -0.53 -17.49
C VAL A 68 -3.03 0.88 -16.99
N ARG A 69 -2.02 1.56 -16.45
CA ARG A 69 -2.14 2.90 -15.83
C ARG A 69 -3.15 2.98 -14.69
N GLY A 70 -3.32 1.89 -13.94
CA GLY A 70 -4.23 1.83 -12.79
C GLY A 70 -5.70 1.60 -13.13
N GLU A 71 -6.03 1.40 -14.41
CA GLU A 71 -7.39 1.10 -14.89
C GLU A 71 -7.42 -0.29 -15.55
N ARG A 72 -8.60 -0.94 -15.62
CA ARG A 72 -8.73 -2.14 -16.46
C ARG A 72 -8.45 -1.79 -17.92
N ILE A 73 -8.17 -2.82 -18.72
CA ILE A 73 -7.84 -2.63 -20.12
C ILE A 73 -9.09 -2.17 -20.85
N ASN A 74 -9.15 -0.87 -21.19
CA ASN A 74 -10.26 -0.26 -21.94
C ASN A 74 -9.83 0.22 -23.34
N ARG A 75 -8.53 0.16 -23.65
CA ARG A 75 -7.97 0.66 -24.90
C ARG A 75 -7.79 -0.48 -25.90
N GLY A 76 -8.28 -0.28 -27.11
CA GLY A 76 -8.20 -1.28 -28.16
C GLY A 76 -8.82 -0.79 -29.46
N TYR A 77 -9.81 -1.53 -29.93
CA TYR A 77 -10.63 -1.24 -31.11
C TYR A 77 -11.80 -0.31 -30.76
N GLU A 78 -12.59 0.07 -31.76
CA GLU A 78 -13.82 0.85 -31.59
C GLU A 78 -14.77 0.15 -30.61
N ASP A 79 -14.96 0.76 -29.43
CA ASP A 79 -15.82 0.31 -28.34
C ASP A 79 -15.55 -1.10 -27.78
N ARG A 80 -14.35 -1.65 -27.97
CA ARG A 80 -13.97 -2.96 -27.45
C ARG A 80 -12.45 -3.14 -27.34
N THR A 81 -12.01 -4.03 -26.48
CA THR A 81 -10.56 -4.27 -26.25
C THR A 81 -9.90 -5.06 -27.37
N LEU A 82 -10.53 -6.15 -27.83
CA LEU A 82 -10.08 -7.00 -28.93
C LEU A 82 -11.20 -7.23 -29.94
N SER A 83 -10.83 -7.55 -31.18
CA SER A 83 -11.78 -7.93 -32.24
C SER A 83 -12.60 -9.18 -31.93
N HIS A 84 -12.19 -9.96 -30.95
CA HIS A 84 -12.85 -11.18 -30.48
C HIS A 84 -13.99 -10.94 -29.50
N PHE A 85 -14.14 -9.72 -28.97
CA PHE A 85 -15.22 -9.34 -28.06
C PHE A 85 -16.28 -8.51 -28.80
N GLU A 86 -17.48 -8.50 -28.22
CA GLU A 86 -18.58 -7.67 -28.68
C GLU A 86 -18.34 -6.20 -28.29
N PRO A 87 -18.85 -5.23 -29.08
CA PRO A 87 -18.82 -3.82 -28.69
C PRO A 87 -19.51 -3.61 -27.34
N HIS A 88 -18.91 -2.78 -26.48
CA HIS A 88 -19.37 -2.43 -25.14
C HIS A 88 -19.47 -3.61 -24.14
N ASP A 89 -18.78 -4.72 -24.39
CA ASP A 89 -18.69 -5.83 -23.45
C ASP A 89 -17.87 -5.43 -22.20
N LEU A 90 -18.53 -5.34 -21.04
CA LEU A 90 -17.95 -4.96 -19.75
C LEU A 90 -17.44 -6.14 -18.90
N SER A 91 -17.46 -7.35 -19.45
CA SER A 91 -17.04 -8.57 -18.75
C SER A 91 -15.59 -8.54 -18.28
N ALA A 92 -15.27 -9.35 -17.27
CA ALA A 92 -13.91 -9.44 -16.73
C ALA A 92 -12.91 -9.90 -17.81
N ASP A 93 -13.28 -10.90 -18.60
CA ASP A 93 -12.48 -11.46 -19.69
C ASP A 93 -12.18 -10.42 -20.79
N ALA A 94 -13.18 -9.62 -21.15
CA ALA A 94 -13.01 -8.55 -22.14
C ALA A 94 -12.01 -7.50 -21.67
N HIS A 95 -11.93 -7.27 -20.36
CA HIS A 95 -11.17 -6.20 -19.76
C HIS A 95 -9.88 -6.64 -19.05
N GLY A 96 -9.37 -7.83 -19.35
CA GLY A 96 -8.04 -8.26 -18.94
C GLY A 96 -7.96 -9.02 -17.63
N PHE A 97 -9.06 -9.61 -17.15
CA PHE A 97 -8.98 -10.61 -16.11
C PHE A 97 -8.35 -11.91 -16.66
N VAL A 98 -7.42 -12.48 -15.91
CA VAL A 98 -6.76 -13.74 -16.25
C VAL A 98 -7.17 -14.77 -15.20
N GLU A 99 -8.07 -15.66 -15.60
CA GLU A 99 -8.63 -16.71 -14.74
C GLU A 99 -7.62 -17.84 -14.56
N HIS A 100 -6.90 -18.20 -15.63
CA HIS A 100 -5.98 -19.33 -15.61
C HIS A 100 -4.72 -19.02 -14.78
N SER A 101 -4.15 -20.07 -14.17
CA SER A 101 -2.87 -20.00 -13.46
C SER A 101 -1.68 -20.20 -14.40
N TYR A 102 -0.46 -19.87 -13.95
CA TYR A 102 0.75 -20.18 -14.73
C TYR A 102 0.98 -21.68 -14.91
N ARG A 103 0.47 -22.52 -13.99
CA ARG A 103 0.57 -23.98 -14.11
C ARG A 103 -0.33 -24.52 -15.22
N GLU A 104 -1.55 -23.99 -15.32
CA GLU A 104 -2.53 -24.40 -16.33
C GLU A 104 -2.19 -23.84 -17.72
N GLY A 105 -1.62 -22.64 -17.75
CA GLY A 105 -1.27 -21.93 -18.96
C GLY A 105 -2.37 -20.94 -19.36
N LEU A 106 -1.97 -19.83 -19.96
CA LEU A 106 -2.88 -18.73 -20.30
C LEU A 106 -3.48 -18.94 -21.69
N GLY A 107 -4.76 -18.63 -21.84
CA GLY A 107 -5.40 -18.55 -23.14
C GLY A 107 -4.81 -17.41 -23.99
N PRO A 108 -4.98 -17.42 -25.34
CA PRO A 108 -4.38 -16.39 -26.21
C PRO A 108 -4.82 -14.96 -25.89
N LYS A 109 -6.08 -14.76 -25.49
CA LYS A 109 -6.64 -13.45 -25.11
C LYS A 109 -6.02 -12.96 -23.80
N GLU A 110 -5.98 -13.83 -22.80
CA GLU A 110 -5.36 -13.56 -21.49
C GLU A 110 -3.86 -13.28 -21.63
N PHE A 111 -3.15 -14.09 -22.42
CA PHE A 111 -1.73 -13.90 -22.67
C PHE A 111 -1.44 -12.52 -23.28
N PHE A 112 -2.28 -12.07 -24.21
CA PHE A 112 -2.13 -10.74 -24.81
C PHE A 112 -2.34 -9.61 -23.78
N PHE A 113 -3.37 -9.73 -22.94
CA PHE A 113 -3.61 -8.77 -21.85
C PHE A 113 -2.52 -8.79 -20.79
N HIS A 114 -2.02 -9.97 -20.42
CA HIS A 114 -0.91 -10.13 -19.49
C HIS A 114 0.38 -9.51 -20.04
N ALA A 115 0.66 -9.67 -21.33
CA ALA A 115 1.79 -9.04 -21.99
C ALA A 115 1.70 -7.50 -21.99
N MET A 116 0.49 -6.91 -22.06
CA MET A 116 0.31 -5.46 -21.94
C MET A 116 0.73 -4.95 -20.56
N GLY A 117 0.26 -5.59 -19.49
CA GLY A 117 0.63 -5.25 -18.11
C GLY A 117 2.13 -5.41 -17.87
N GLY A 118 2.72 -6.52 -18.32
CA GLY A 118 4.17 -6.75 -18.24
C GLY A 118 4.99 -5.69 -18.99
N ARG A 119 4.52 -5.24 -20.16
CA ARG A 119 5.19 -4.18 -20.94
C ARG A 119 5.18 -2.83 -20.22
N GLU A 120 4.09 -2.47 -19.55
CA GLU A 120 4.04 -1.24 -18.74
C GLU A 120 5.12 -1.27 -17.66
N GLY A 121 5.23 -2.35 -16.89
CA GLY A 121 6.25 -2.49 -15.84
C GLY A 121 7.69 -2.37 -16.36
N LEU A 122 7.98 -2.95 -17.52
CA LEU A 122 9.30 -2.86 -18.16
C LEU A 122 9.61 -1.41 -18.62
N VAL A 123 8.63 -0.75 -19.23
CA VAL A 123 8.79 0.64 -19.68
C VAL A 123 8.94 1.58 -18.48
N ASP A 124 8.14 1.38 -17.44
CA ASP A 124 8.18 2.19 -16.23
C ASP A 124 9.51 2.06 -15.51
N THR A 125 10.09 0.87 -15.47
CA THR A 125 11.42 0.65 -14.92
C THR A 125 12.45 1.45 -15.72
N ALA A 126 12.45 1.34 -17.05
CA ALA A 126 13.38 2.07 -17.91
C ALA A 126 13.28 3.60 -17.74
N VAL A 127 12.05 4.13 -17.67
CA VAL A 127 11.82 5.57 -17.48
C VAL A 127 12.23 6.01 -16.07
N ARG A 128 11.86 5.25 -15.04
CA ARG A 128 12.11 5.60 -13.63
C ARG A 128 13.60 5.59 -13.30
N THR A 129 14.38 4.66 -13.85
CA THR A 129 15.85 4.61 -13.66
C THR A 129 16.54 5.90 -14.09
N SER A 130 16.15 6.47 -15.24
CA SER A 130 16.76 7.71 -15.73
C SER A 130 16.44 8.91 -14.83
N LYS A 131 15.20 9.00 -14.34
CA LYS A 131 14.74 10.10 -13.48
C LYS A 131 15.32 10.02 -12.08
N SER A 132 15.39 8.83 -11.48
CA SER A 132 15.93 8.64 -10.13
C SER A 132 17.41 9.00 -10.08
N GLY A 133 18.21 8.55 -11.06
CA GLY A 133 19.63 8.90 -11.15
C GLY A 133 19.87 10.40 -11.34
N TYR A 134 19.07 11.06 -12.19
CA TYR A 134 19.16 12.51 -12.36
C TYR A 134 18.79 13.27 -11.09
N LEU A 135 17.70 12.87 -10.43
CA LEU A 135 17.26 13.47 -9.17
C LEU A 135 18.34 13.29 -8.09
N GLN A 136 18.88 12.09 -7.95
CA GLN A 136 19.97 11.78 -7.02
C GLN A 136 21.17 12.71 -7.27
N ARG A 137 21.64 12.83 -8.52
CA ARG A 137 22.77 13.71 -8.83
C ARG A 137 22.48 15.18 -8.51
N ARG A 138 21.24 15.63 -8.79
CA ARG A 138 20.82 17.00 -8.49
C ARG A 138 20.76 17.26 -6.98
N LEU A 139 20.28 16.30 -6.19
CA LEU A 139 20.25 16.38 -4.74
C LEU A 139 21.67 16.37 -4.15
N ILE A 140 22.53 15.46 -4.62
CA ILE A 140 23.93 15.40 -4.19
C ILE A 140 24.62 16.74 -4.47
N ASN A 141 24.51 17.27 -5.69
CA ASN A 141 25.15 18.55 -6.03
C ASN A 141 24.58 19.74 -5.24
N ALA A 142 23.31 19.69 -4.81
CA ALA A 142 22.69 20.77 -4.05
C ALA A 142 23.02 20.72 -2.55
N LEU A 143 23.34 19.54 -2.03
CA LEU A 143 23.55 19.30 -0.60
C LEU A 143 25.01 18.94 -0.27
N SER A 144 25.89 18.79 -1.26
CA SER A 144 27.28 18.33 -1.08
C SER A 144 28.15 19.29 -0.28
N GLU A 145 27.73 20.54 -0.16
CA GLU A 145 28.45 21.60 0.55
C GLU A 145 27.98 21.77 1.99
N LEU A 146 26.95 21.03 2.42
CA LEU A 146 26.46 21.06 3.80
C LEU A 146 27.31 20.14 4.68
N GLU A 147 27.84 20.70 5.77
CA GLU A 147 28.60 19.96 6.77
C GLU A 147 28.23 20.37 8.19
N THR A 148 28.34 19.40 9.12
CA THR A 148 28.14 19.64 10.55
C THR A 148 29.45 20.15 11.17
N GLN A 149 29.39 21.26 11.88
CA GLN A 149 30.51 21.85 12.58
C GLN A 149 30.63 21.34 14.02
N TYR A 150 31.79 21.57 14.66
CA TYR A 150 32.06 21.15 16.04
C TYR A 150 31.12 21.77 17.09
N ASP A 151 30.40 22.83 16.75
CA ASP A 151 29.40 23.48 17.62
C ASP A 151 27.99 22.87 17.48
N GLY A 152 27.83 21.82 16.68
CA GLY A 152 26.55 21.15 16.44
C GLY A 152 25.68 21.80 15.35
N THR A 153 26.12 22.93 14.78
CA THR A 153 25.40 23.61 13.69
C THR A 153 25.72 22.96 12.34
N VAL A 154 24.77 23.01 11.40
CA VAL A 154 24.99 22.62 10.00
C VAL A 154 25.19 23.86 9.15
N ARG A 155 26.29 23.92 8.41
CA ARG A 155 26.69 25.09 7.62
C ARG A 155 27.02 24.73 6.17
N ASP A 156 26.90 25.73 5.32
CA ASP A 156 27.36 25.71 3.92
C ASP A 156 28.82 26.20 3.80
N THR A 157 29.46 26.04 2.64
CA THR A 157 30.86 26.46 2.37
C THR A 157 31.11 27.95 2.68
N GLY A 158 30.07 28.79 2.62
CA GLY A 158 30.13 30.21 2.95
C GLY A 158 30.02 30.53 4.45
N ASP A 159 30.12 29.55 5.34
CA ASP A 159 29.90 29.68 6.80
C ASP A 159 28.48 30.14 7.20
N ASN A 160 27.52 30.04 6.27
CA ASN A 160 26.12 30.35 6.55
C ASN A 160 25.48 29.19 7.32
N ILE A 161 24.84 29.48 8.44
CA ILE A 161 24.12 28.49 9.25
C ILE A 161 22.81 28.12 8.54
N VAL A 162 22.63 26.82 8.27
CA VAL A 162 21.43 26.22 7.67
C VAL A 162 20.53 25.61 8.75
N GLN A 163 21.12 24.89 9.71
CA GLN A 163 20.45 24.39 10.91
C GLN A 163 21.26 24.75 12.15
N PHE A 164 20.58 25.18 13.22
CA PHE A 164 21.21 25.48 14.51
C PHE A 164 21.65 24.22 15.26
N GLU A 165 21.00 23.09 14.96
CA GLU A 165 21.26 21.79 15.55
C GLU A 165 21.09 20.74 14.46
N PHE A 166 22.07 19.84 14.31
CA PHE A 166 22.01 18.76 13.34
C PHE A 166 20.77 17.90 13.55
N GLY A 167 19.95 17.72 12.52
CA GLY A 167 18.73 16.90 12.62
C GLY A 167 17.63 17.47 13.52
N GLU A 168 17.78 18.71 14.04
CA GLU A 168 16.91 19.32 15.05
C GLU A 168 16.88 18.58 16.41
N ASP A 169 17.66 17.52 16.57
CA ASP A 169 17.75 16.68 17.76
C ASP A 169 19.19 16.29 18.14
N GLY A 170 20.17 16.74 17.37
CA GLY A 170 21.59 16.46 17.56
C GLY A 170 21.97 14.99 17.36
N THR A 171 21.05 14.14 16.90
CA THR A 171 21.21 12.68 16.96
C THR A 171 21.59 12.09 15.60
N SER A 172 22.53 11.15 15.60
CA SER A 172 22.91 10.43 14.40
C SER A 172 21.80 9.45 13.97
N PRO A 173 21.33 9.47 12.71
CA PRO A 173 20.31 8.54 12.22
C PRO A 173 20.70 7.05 12.39
N VAL A 174 22.00 6.75 12.42
CA VAL A 174 22.51 5.39 12.62
C VAL A 174 22.26 4.91 14.05
N GLU A 175 22.36 5.81 15.04
CA GLU A 175 22.18 5.48 16.45
C GLU A 175 20.70 5.36 16.80
N VAL A 176 19.82 6.14 16.15
CA VAL A 176 18.37 6.03 16.30
C VAL A 176 17.86 4.65 15.84
N SER A 177 18.39 4.10 14.74
CA SER A 177 17.81 2.88 14.14
C SER A 177 18.39 1.56 14.66
N SER A 178 19.51 1.58 15.40
CA SER A 178 20.32 0.36 15.63
C SER A 178 20.35 -0.13 17.07
N ALA A 179 19.96 0.68 18.05
CA ALA A 179 20.08 0.33 19.45
C ALA A 179 18.75 -0.18 20.03
N HIS A 180 18.64 -1.49 20.23
CA HIS A 180 17.56 -2.10 21.02
C HIS A 180 17.85 -2.08 22.53
N GLU A 181 19.11 -1.87 22.94
CA GLU A 181 19.53 -1.94 24.34
C GLU A 181 19.85 -0.57 24.96
N ASP A 182 20.13 0.47 24.16
CA ASP A 182 20.40 1.83 24.62
C ASP A 182 20.14 2.86 23.49
N PRO A 183 18.85 3.13 23.15
CA PRO A 183 18.52 4.02 22.06
C PRO A 183 19.00 5.44 22.35
N ALA A 184 19.65 6.08 21.37
CA ALA A 184 20.11 7.46 21.49
C ALA A 184 18.96 8.46 21.79
N VAL A 185 17.72 8.08 21.43
CA VAL A 185 16.49 8.78 21.77
C VAL A 185 15.57 7.83 22.51
N ASP A 186 15.36 8.07 23.80
CA ASP A 186 14.38 7.35 24.62
C ASP A 186 12.98 7.92 24.34
N VAL A 187 12.32 7.32 23.35
CA VAL A 187 10.98 7.73 22.92
C VAL A 187 9.94 7.54 24.03
N GLU A 188 10.07 6.50 24.86
CA GLU A 188 9.14 6.23 25.95
C GLU A 188 9.22 7.33 27.01
N SER A 189 10.42 7.67 27.48
CA SER A 189 10.60 8.77 28.44
C SER A 189 10.16 10.13 27.89
N ILE A 190 10.37 10.38 26.60
CA ILE A 190 9.92 11.63 25.97
C ILE A 190 8.39 11.65 25.89
N ALA A 191 7.76 10.55 25.48
CA ALA A 191 6.30 10.43 25.42
C ALA A 191 5.69 10.65 26.81
N ASP A 192 6.18 9.96 27.84
CA ASP A 192 5.70 10.09 29.21
C ASP A 192 5.80 11.56 29.70
N ARG A 193 6.94 12.22 29.45
CA ARG A 193 7.15 13.61 29.85
C ARG A 193 6.21 14.59 29.14
N VAL A 194 5.91 14.35 27.86
CA VAL A 194 4.95 15.18 27.11
C VAL A 194 3.54 14.95 27.62
N LEU A 195 3.16 13.71 27.88
CA LEU A 195 1.86 13.36 28.45
C LEU A 195 1.69 14.01 29.84
N ASP A 196 2.71 13.93 30.70
CA ASP A 196 2.70 14.57 32.02
C ASP A 196 2.63 16.11 31.95
N ALA A 197 3.12 16.73 30.87
CA ALA A 197 3.14 18.19 30.71
C ALA A 197 1.85 18.74 30.07
N GLU A 198 1.22 17.96 29.19
CA GLU A 198 0.01 18.36 28.46
C GLU A 198 -1.28 18.04 29.24
N PHE A 199 -1.24 17.07 30.16
CA PHE A 199 -2.42 16.65 30.94
C PHE A 199 -2.19 16.89 32.44
N ASP A 200 -3.03 17.75 33.04
CA ASP A 200 -2.97 18.05 34.48
C ASP A 200 -3.62 16.95 35.34
N THR A 201 -4.44 16.08 34.74
CA THR A 201 -5.15 15.01 35.45
C THR A 201 -5.09 13.66 34.75
N ASP A 202 -4.91 12.59 35.53
CA ASP A 202 -4.88 11.20 35.05
C ASP A 202 -6.14 10.83 34.24
N THR A 203 -7.29 11.44 34.56
CA THR A 203 -8.56 11.19 33.84
C THR A 203 -8.56 11.76 32.42
N GLU A 204 -7.94 12.91 32.18
CA GLU A 204 -7.82 13.51 30.85
C GLU A 204 -6.82 12.73 29.99
N LEU A 205 -5.72 12.28 30.61
CA LEU A 205 -4.74 11.42 29.98
C LEU A 205 -5.34 10.06 29.58
N GLU A 206 -6.08 9.40 30.47
CA GLU A 206 -6.80 8.16 30.18
C GLU A 206 -7.87 8.35 29.09
N GLN A 207 -8.52 9.51 29.04
CA GLN A 207 -9.48 9.83 27.99
C GLN A 207 -8.80 10.01 26.62
N PHE A 208 -7.58 10.56 26.58
CA PHE A 208 -6.80 10.73 25.36
C PHE A 208 -6.19 9.43 24.85
N LEU A 209 -5.63 8.60 25.75
CA LEU A 209 -5.03 7.30 25.41
C LEU A 209 -6.07 6.22 25.13
N GLY A 210 -7.28 6.35 25.66
CA GLY A 210 -8.36 5.42 25.41
C GLY A 210 -8.84 5.46 23.96
N GLU A 211 -8.93 4.30 23.32
CA GLU A 211 -9.67 4.12 22.06
C GLU A 211 -11.17 4.35 22.31
N ARG A 212 -11.60 5.62 22.33
CA ARG A 212 -13.00 5.93 22.08
C ARG A 212 -13.16 6.05 20.58
N THR A 213 -13.67 4.99 19.97
CA THR A 213 -14.52 5.14 18.78
C THR A 213 -15.68 6.01 19.23
N GLU A 214 -15.61 7.33 19.00
CA GLU A 214 -16.80 8.15 19.19
C GLU A 214 -17.89 7.56 18.28
N PRO A 215 -19.08 7.22 18.81
CA PRO A 215 -20.16 6.70 18.00
C PRO A 215 -20.49 7.76 16.95
N THR A 216 -20.16 7.47 15.71
CA THR A 216 -20.13 8.49 14.64
C THR A 216 -21.51 8.77 14.06
N ASN A 217 -22.60 8.19 14.59
CA ASN A 217 -23.97 8.53 14.18
C ASN A 217 -25.01 8.21 15.27
N LEU A 218 -26.06 9.05 15.36
CA LEU A 218 -27.24 8.83 16.20
C LEU A 218 -27.96 7.48 15.96
N SER A 219 -27.64 6.75 14.89
CA SER A 219 -28.30 5.50 14.52
C SER A 219 -27.95 4.31 15.42
N GLU A 220 -26.87 4.38 16.19
CA GLU A 220 -26.43 3.27 17.07
C GLU A 220 -27.17 3.26 18.42
N HIS A 221 -28.01 4.27 18.69
CA HIS A 221 -28.88 4.32 19.89
C HIS A 221 -30.31 3.79 19.65
N ALA A 222 -30.60 3.17 18.50
CA ALA A 222 -31.95 2.71 18.20
C ALA A 222 -32.40 1.49 19.03
N ASP A 223 -31.45 0.65 19.47
CA ASP A 223 -31.78 -0.65 20.07
C ASP A 223 -32.12 -0.59 21.57
N ASP A 224 -31.77 0.49 22.27
CA ASP A 224 -32.04 0.61 23.72
C ASP A 224 -33.44 1.15 24.07
N TRP A 225 -34.20 1.65 23.09
CA TRP A 225 -35.53 2.25 23.35
C TRP A 225 -36.69 1.24 23.33
N TRP A 226 -36.48 0.00 22.88
CA TRP A 226 -37.55 -0.99 22.68
C TRP A 226 -37.66 -2.08 23.75
N MET A 227 -36.77 -2.14 24.75
CA MET A 227 -36.79 -3.19 25.79
C MET A 227 -37.33 -2.74 27.16
N ALA A 228 -38.10 -1.66 27.21
CA ALA A 228 -38.77 -1.20 28.44
C ALA A 228 -40.28 -1.01 28.26
N GLN A 229 -40.99 -2.09 27.91
CA GLN A 229 -42.41 -2.29 28.23
C GLN A 229 -42.88 -3.68 27.77
N SER A 230 -42.80 -4.67 28.67
CA SER A 230 -43.68 -5.83 28.65
C SER A 230 -43.82 -6.36 30.07
N ASP A 231 -44.61 -5.66 30.88
CA ASP A 231 -45.26 -6.20 32.07
C ASP A 231 -46.70 -5.68 32.06
N ASP A 232 -47.60 -6.50 31.51
CA ASP A 232 -49.03 -6.63 31.83
C ASP A 232 -49.56 -7.97 31.28
#